data_AF-A0AA38XIL0-F1
#
_entry.id   AF-A0AA38XIL0-F1
#
_cell.length_a   1.000
_cell.length_b   1.000
_cell.length_c   1.000
_cell.angle_alpha   90.00
_cell.angle_beta   90.00
_cell.angle_gamma   90.00
#
_symmetry.space_group_name_H-M   'P 1'
#
loop_
_entity.id
_entity.type
_entity.pdbx_description
1 polymer ?
#
loop_
_entity_poly.entity_id
_entity_poly.type
_entity_poly.pdbx_seq_one_letter_code
_entity_poly.pdbx_strand_id
1 'polypeptide(L)'
;MPATPAPTPERQAARAAGLRYVDDTQPGFSRVRVGKGFSYRDADGHAVRDAATLQRIRSLAVPPAYTAVWICAHANGHLQATGRDARGRKQYRYHADWAAVRDAGKFDRIIAFGEGLPGLRRRLGRDLKRSGFPREKVLAVVVALLADTLVRVGNEAYAKENRSYGLTTLRNRHLDLLRGGRVRMRFRGKSGQLQEVTVGDRRLGALVRSVQQLPGQALFQYRDDAGEVQPVDSGAVNDYLREVMGEDFTAKDFRTWGGTMAAVQAFAATELPEPPSQRALAKVQREVVCQVAARLGNTPAVCRKAYIDPCVFAGWERGELASLAGLRGQRQWEQATLKALTAFAGRRHARTVVTQHPHVQAVAVDAGALDGGIRCCQADRTAHHVRMALAGNHAIDGLDLGDGAAAAGGESEADGGGGNGMFHGGRSSCCGLQGATTRVVAE
;
A
#
# COMPACT_ATOMS: atom_id res chain seq x y z
N MET A 1 -5.56 -22.76 29.84
CA MET A 1 -4.64 -22.23 28.82
C MET A 1 -5.32 -21.06 28.14
N PRO A 2 -4.83 -19.82 28.25
CA PRO A 2 -5.38 -18.72 27.46
C PRO A 2 -5.15 -19.04 25.97
N ALA A 3 -6.20 -18.94 25.16
CA ALA A 3 -6.14 -19.21 23.73
C ALA A 3 -5.03 -18.34 23.08
N THR A 4 -4.12 -18.98 22.34
CA THR A 4 -3.12 -18.29 21.55
C THR A 4 -3.85 -17.33 20.60
N PRO A 5 -3.58 -16.01 20.64
CA PRO A 5 -4.28 -15.06 19.78
C PRO A 5 -4.05 -15.43 18.32
N ALA A 6 -5.11 -15.34 17.52
CA ALA A 6 -5.05 -15.65 16.09
C ALA A 6 -3.91 -14.85 15.41
N PRO A 7 -3.14 -15.47 14.51
CA PRO A 7 -2.00 -14.82 13.88
C PRO A 7 -2.47 -13.63 13.04
N THR A 8 -1.91 -12.45 13.31
CA THR A 8 -2.22 -11.22 12.56
C THR A 8 -1.87 -11.38 11.06
N PRO A 9 -2.53 -10.64 10.16
CA PRO A 9 -2.22 -10.67 8.72
C PRO A 9 -0.73 -10.45 8.42
N GLU A 10 -0.06 -9.59 9.19
CA GLU A 10 1.38 -9.35 9.06
C GLU A 10 2.25 -10.54 9.47
N ARG A 11 1.84 -11.32 10.48
CA ARG A 11 2.55 -12.56 10.86
C ARG A 11 2.41 -13.62 9.78
N GLN A 12 1.21 -13.76 9.22
CA GLN A 12 0.95 -14.70 8.12
C GLN A 12 1.75 -14.31 6.87
N ALA A 13 1.76 -13.02 6.52
CA ALA A 13 2.57 -12.48 5.44
C ALA A 13 4.08 -12.74 5.65
N ALA A 14 4.60 -12.51 6.86
CA ALA A 14 6.01 -12.77 7.16
C ALA A 14 6.34 -14.26 6.93
N ARG A 15 5.49 -15.16 7.45
CA ARG A 15 5.68 -16.60 7.29
C ARG A 15 5.64 -17.05 5.82
N ALA A 16 4.71 -16.53 5.03
CA ALA A 16 4.63 -16.81 3.59
C ALA A 16 5.89 -16.36 2.82
N ALA A 17 6.60 -15.34 3.34
CA ALA A 17 7.86 -14.84 2.80
C ALA A 17 9.09 -15.64 3.28
N GLY A 18 8.93 -16.67 4.12
CA GLY A 18 10.04 -17.31 4.84
C GLY A 18 10.68 -16.41 5.91
N LEU A 19 10.00 -15.33 6.33
CA LEU A 19 10.50 -14.34 7.28
C LEU A 19 9.89 -14.55 8.68
N ARG A 20 10.68 -14.22 9.70
CA ARG A 20 10.24 -14.20 11.09
C ARG A 20 9.55 -12.89 11.43
N TYR A 21 8.34 -12.96 11.98
CA TYR A 21 7.69 -11.77 12.52
C TYR A 21 8.36 -11.36 13.84
N VAL A 22 8.90 -10.13 13.90
CA VAL A 22 9.69 -9.59 15.00
C VAL A 22 9.35 -8.12 15.22
N ASP A 23 9.39 -7.65 16.46
CA ASP A 23 9.23 -6.24 16.80
C ASP A 23 10.40 -5.78 17.68
N ASP A 24 10.57 -4.46 17.82
CA ASP A 24 11.73 -3.89 18.50
C ASP A 24 11.60 -3.79 20.03
N THR A 25 10.60 -4.46 20.61
CA THR A 25 10.58 -4.78 22.05
C THR A 25 11.29 -6.09 22.35
N GLN A 26 11.55 -6.92 21.33
CA GLN A 26 12.27 -8.19 21.47
C GLN A 26 13.79 -7.97 21.61
N PRO A 27 14.52 -8.93 22.20
CA PRO A 27 15.98 -8.90 22.25
C PRO A 27 16.62 -8.65 20.87
N GLY A 28 17.64 -7.80 20.83
CA GLY A 28 18.33 -7.43 19.61
C GLY A 28 19.63 -6.69 19.90
N PHE A 29 20.29 -6.21 18.84
CA PHE A 29 21.53 -5.44 18.98
C PHE A 29 21.23 -3.95 19.16
N SER A 30 21.97 -3.30 20.06
CA SER A 30 21.96 -1.85 20.21
C SER A 30 23.22 -1.21 19.61
N ARG A 31 23.11 0.03 19.16
CA ARG A 31 24.24 0.80 18.61
C ARG A 31 24.71 1.86 19.59
N VAL A 32 26.00 1.82 19.92
CA VAL A 32 26.67 2.77 20.82
C VAL A 32 27.71 3.56 20.04
N ARG A 33 27.76 4.88 20.24
CA ARG A 33 28.78 5.73 19.60
C ARG A 33 30.12 5.58 20.33
N VAL A 34 31.20 5.34 19.59
CA VAL A 34 32.55 5.21 20.14
C VAL A 34 33.52 5.98 19.27
N GLY A 35 34.09 7.06 19.80
CA GLY A 35 34.97 7.96 19.05
C GLY A 35 34.33 8.46 17.75
N LYS A 36 34.97 8.18 16.61
CA LYS A 36 34.48 8.53 15.26
C LYS A 36 33.51 7.50 14.67
N GLY A 37 33.30 6.35 15.32
CA GLY A 37 32.52 5.23 14.80
C GLY A 37 31.43 4.73 15.74
N PHE A 38 31.01 3.49 15.52
CA PHE A 38 29.98 2.81 16.30
C PHE A 38 30.47 1.44 16.78
N SER A 39 30.08 1.07 17.98
CA SER A 39 30.15 -0.28 18.54
C SER A 39 28.74 -0.83 18.68
N TYR A 40 28.59 -2.15 18.60
CA TYR A 40 27.31 -2.83 18.71
C TYR A 40 27.31 -3.74 19.94
N ARG A 41 26.20 -3.75 20.66
CA ARG A 41 26.00 -4.57 21.86
C ARG A 41 24.85 -5.53 21.63
N ASP A 42 24.96 -6.76 22.12
CA ASP A 42 23.84 -7.70 22.15
C ASP A 42 22.81 -7.35 23.24
N ALA A 43 21.81 -8.21 23.42
CA ALA A 43 20.74 -8.00 24.38
C ALA A 43 21.23 -8.01 25.84
N ASP A 44 22.34 -8.69 26.11
CA ASP A 44 22.97 -8.79 27.43
C ASP A 44 24.02 -7.69 27.67
N GLY A 45 24.30 -6.87 26.65
CA GLY A 45 25.27 -5.78 26.72
C GLY A 45 26.70 -6.16 26.36
N HIS A 46 26.95 -7.38 25.88
CA HIS A 46 28.27 -7.79 25.41
C HIS A 46 28.58 -7.20 24.04
N ALA A 47 29.88 -7.00 23.76
CA ALA A 47 30.32 -6.44 22.49
C ALA A 47 30.16 -7.48 21.36
N VAL A 48 29.45 -7.09 20.30
CA VAL A 48 29.30 -7.91 19.09
C VAL A 48 30.60 -7.87 18.30
N ARG A 49 31.30 -9.01 18.22
CA ARG A 49 32.58 -9.16 17.49
C ARG A 49 32.47 -10.03 16.25
N ASP A 50 31.38 -10.79 16.11
CA ASP A 50 31.16 -11.66 14.96
C ASP A 50 31.15 -10.88 13.64
N ALA A 51 32.05 -11.25 12.72
CA ALA A 51 32.29 -10.52 11.48
C ALA A 51 31.07 -10.56 10.54
N ALA A 52 30.38 -11.70 10.46
CA ALA A 52 29.19 -11.86 9.62
C ALA A 52 28.04 -10.97 10.12
N THR A 53 27.80 -10.95 11.43
CA THR A 53 26.82 -10.08 12.06
C THR A 53 27.14 -8.60 11.84
N LEU A 54 28.39 -8.19 12.02
CA LEU A 54 28.82 -6.81 11.79
C LEU A 54 28.66 -6.40 10.32
N GLN A 55 28.98 -7.28 9.37
CA GLN A 55 28.77 -7.04 7.94
C GLN A 55 27.29 -6.84 7.62
N ARG A 56 26.41 -7.69 8.14
CA ARG A 56 24.95 -7.54 8.00
C ARG A 56 24.47 -6.22 8.57
N ILE A 57 24.90 -5.85 9.78
CA ILE A 57 24.51 -4.58 10.40
C ILE A 57 24.92 -3.38 9.52
N ARG A 58 26.11 -3.42 8.91
CA ARG A 58 26.58 -2.37 8.00
C ARG A 58 25.73 -2.29 6.73
N SER A 59 25.32 -3.43 6.15
CA SER A 59 24.50 -3.45 4.93
C SER A 59 23.10 -2.87 5.11
N LEU A 60 22.58 -2.85 6.35
CA LEU A 60 21.31 -2.17 6.65
C LEU A 60 21.35 -0.64 6.47
N ALA A 61 22.55 -0.06 6.40
CA ALA A 61 22.78 1.37 6.18
C ALA A 61 21.91 2.25 7.11
N VAL A 62 21.88 1.92 8.41
CA VAL A 62 21.17 2.71 9.42
C VAL A 62 21.87 4.08 9.56
N PRO A 63 21.22 5.21 9.25
CA PRO A 63 21.88 6.51 9.22
C PRO A 63 22.63 6.82 10.51
N PRO A 64 23.85 7.39 10.44
CA PRO A 64 24.69 7.63 11.62
C PRO A 64 24.07 8.63 12.61
N ALA A 65 23.21 9.52 12.13
CA ALA A 65 22.50 10.50 12.95
C ALA A 65 21.35 9.91 13.78
N TYR A 66 20.95 8.65 13.55
CA TYR A 66 19.83 8.06 14.29
C TYR A 66 20.24 7.67 15.73
N THR A 67 19.38 8.00 16.68
CA THR A 67 19.51 7.65 18.10
C THR A 67 18.58 6.48 18.46
N ALA A 68 18.73 5.90 19.65
CA ALA A 68 17.89 4.77 20.13
C ALA A 68 17.73 3.66 19.08
N VAL A 69 18.85 3.20 18.52
CA VAL A 69 18.86 2.22 17.43
C VAL A 69 18.78 0.81 18.01
N TRP A 70 17.77 0.08 17.55
CA TRP A 70 17.61 -1.37 17.74
C TRP A 70 17.80 -2.06 16.40
N ILE A 71 18.51 -3.19 16.39
CA ILE A 71 18.78 -4.00 15.20
C ILE A 71 18.41 -5.44 15.50
N CYS A 72 17.64 -6.06 14.63
CA CYS A 72 17.15 -7.42 14.81
C CYS A 72 18.32 -8.43 14.87
N ALA A 73 18.24 -9.35 15.83
CA ALA A 73 19.19 -10.46 15.98
C ALA A 73 19.14 -11.43 14.79
N HIS A 74 17.95 -11.65 14.22
CA HIS A 74 17.73 -12.61 13.14
C HIS A 74 17.86 -11.98 11.76
N ALA A 75 18.67 -12.57 10.89
CA ALA A 75 18.82 -12.12 9.50
C ALA A 75 17.50 -12.20 8.72
N ASN A 76 16.66 -13.20 8.98
CA ASN A 76 15.34 -13.37 8.36
C ASN A 76 14.20 -12.66 9.12
N GLY A 77 14.50 -11.77 10.08
CA GLY A 77 13.48 -10.95 10.73
C GLY A 77 12.86 -9.94 9.76
N HIS A 78 11.53 -9.86 9.66
CA HIS A 78 10.89 -8.95 8.71
C HIS A 78 11.23 -7.47 8.98
N LEU A 79 11.33 -7.09 10.25
CA LEU A 79 11.88 -5.81 10.71
C LEU A 79 13.35 -6.03 11.04
N GLN A 80 14.23 -5.28 10.38
CA GLN A 80 15.68 -5.42 10.50
C GLN A 80 16.29 -4.39 11.45
N ALA A 81 15.78 -3.16 11.49
CA ALA A 81 16.23 -2.16 12.46
C ALA A 81 15.18 -1.08 12.71
N THR A 82 15.23 -0.47 13.89
CA THR A 82 14.56 0.79 14.20
C THR A 82 15.55 1.82 14.72
N GLY A 83 15.16 3.08 14.67
CA GLY A 83 15.95 4.19 15.23
C GLY A 83 15.15 5.48 15.22
N ARG A 84 15.58 6.47 15.98
CA ARG A 84 14.97 7.80 16.02
C ARG A 84 15.77 8.76 15.17
N ASP A 85 15.10 9.45 14.25
CA ASP A 85 15.75 10.49 13.45
C ASP A 85 16.01 11.78 14.25
N ALA A 86 16.62 12.79 13.61
CA ALA A 86 16.91 14.08 14.23
C ALA A 86 15.68 14.83 14.76
N ARG A 87 14.46 14.38 14.42
CA ARG A 87 13.19 14.92 14.91
C ARG A 87 12.53 13.99 15.94
N GLY A 88 13.25 12.98 16.45
CA GLY A 88 12.74 12.02 17.43
C GLY A 88 11.79 10.96 16.87
N ARG A 89 11.50 10.98 15.55
CA ARG A 89 10.53 10.08 14.91
C ARG A 89 11.15 8.70 14.76
N LYS A 90 10.40 7.67 15.14
CA LYS A 90 10.80 6.28 14.96
C LYS A 90 10.77 5.91 13.46
N GLN A 91 11.91 5.49 12.97
CA GLN A 91 12.19 5.07 11.60
C GLN A 91 12.44 3.57 11.59
N TYR A 92 12.10 2.93 10.47
CA TYR A 92 12.15 1.48 10.31
C TYR A 92 13.03 1.11 9.11
N ARG A 93 13.68 -0.05 9.21
CA ARG A 93 14.34 -0.77 8.14
C ARG A 93 13.77 -2.17 8.11
N TYR A 94 13.29 -2.61 6.96
CA TYR A 94 12.69 -3.93 6.79
C TYR A 94 13.60 -4.82 5.94
N HIS A 95 13.39 -6.14 6.03
CA HIS A 95 14.01 -7.10 5.12
C HIS A 95 13.62 -6.80 3.66
N ALA A 96 14.49 -7.13 2.69
CA ALA A 96 14.21 -6.88 1.27
C ALA A 96 12.93 -7.62 0.81
N ASP A 97 12.81 -8.90 1.18
CA ASP A 97 11.66 -9.74 0.84
C ASP A 97 10.37 -9.31 1.55
N TRP A 98 10.48 -8.55 2.65
CA TRP A 98 9.29 -7.98 3.31
C TRP A 98 8.58 -6.99 2.40
N ALA A 99 9.32 -6.22 1.59
CA ALA A 99 8.72 -5.31 0.63
C ALA A 99 7.96 -6.08 -0.46
N ALA A 100 8.51 -7.19 -0.95
CA ALA A 100 7.88 -8.03 -1.98
C ALA A 100 6.53 -8.60 -1.50
N VAL A 101 6.46 -9.08 -0.25
CA VAL A 101 5.21 -9.63 0.30
C VAL A 101 4.21 -8.54 0.70
N ARG A 102 4.68 -7.39 1.21
CA ARG A 102 3.82 -6.22 1.43
C ARG A 102 3.26 -5.66 0.13
N ASP A 103 4.00 -5.76 -0.97
CA ASP A 103 3.55 -5.27 -2.29
C ASP A 103 2.62 -6.29 -2.99
N ALA A 104 2.83 -7.60 -2.81
CA ALA A 104 1.98 -8.65 -3.39
C ALA A 104 0.53 -8.59 -2.86
N GLY A 105 0.33 -8.58 -1.54
CA GLY A 105 -1.02 -8.57 -0.94
C GLY A 105 -1.69 -7.18 -0.91
N LYS A 106 -0.94 -6.11 -1.16
CA LYS A 106 -1.47 -4.73 -1.10
C LYS A 106 -2.49 -4.45 -2.21
N PHE A 107 -2.31 -5.07 -3.37
CA PHE A 107 -3.22 -4.90 -4.49
C PHE A 107 -4.42 -5.85 -4.40
N ASP A 108 -4.26 -7.03 -3.80
CA ASP A 108 -5.42 -7.88 -3.53
C ASP A 108 -6.35 -7.24 -2.48
N ARG A 109 -5.78 -6.54 -1.49
CA ARG A 109 -6.52 -5.70 -0.53
C ARG A 109 -7.36 -4.61 -1.21
N ILE A 110 -6.98 -4.13 -2.40
CA ILE A 110 -7.73 -3.08 -3.09
C ILE A 110 -9.02 -3.59 -3.74
N ILE A 111 -9.06 -4.88 -4.07
CA ILE A 111 -10.27 -5.56 -4.56
C ILE A 111 -11.28 -5.66 -3.42
N ALA A 112 -10.85 -6.19 -2.27
CA ALA A 112 -11.68 -6.25 -1.06
C ALA A 112 -12.19 -4.86 -0.63
N PHE A 113 -11.33 -3.83 -0.74
CA PHE A 113 -11.75 -2.44 -0.49
C PHE A 113 -12.87 -2.01 -1.44
N GLY A 114 -12.72 -2.30 -2.74
CA GLY A 114 -13.75 -2.03 -3.75
C GLY A 114 -15.08 -2.74 -3.49
N GLU A 115 -15.03 -3.99 -3.03
CA GLU A 115 -16.20 -4.79 -2.64
C GLU A 115 -16.93 -4.19 -1.42
N GLY A 116 -16.20 -3.56 -0.50
CA GLY A 116 -16.76 -2.89 0.67
C GLY A 116 -17.38 -1.51 0.40
N LEU A 117 -17.02 -0.84 -0.71
CA LEU A 117 -17.47 0.52 -1.01
C LEU A 117 -19.01 0.68 -1.08
N PRO A 118 -19.79 -0.23 -1.66
CA PRO A 118 -21.25 -0.13 -1.63
C PRO A 118 -21.82 -0.09 -0.21
N GLY A 119 -21.27 -0.90 0.71
CA GLY A 119 -21.66 -0.91 2.13
C GLY A 119 -21.34 0.42 2.81
N LEU A 120 -20.11 0.90 2.63
CA LEU A 120 -19.67 2.20 3.12
C LEU A 120 -20.58 3.33 2.61
N ARG A 121 -20.85 3.40 1.30
CA ARG A 121 -21.69 4.46 0.70
C ARG A 121 -23.10 4.48 1.28
N ARG A 122 -23.70 3.31 1.55
CA ARG A 122 -25.01 3.22 2.23
C ARG A 122 -24.95 3.77 3.64
N ARG A 123 -23.90 3.44 4.42
CA ARG A 123 -23.69 3.97 5.77
C ARG A 123 -23.52 5.49 5.74
N LEU A 124 -22.62 6.00 4.89
CA LEU A 124 -22.42 7.45 4.72
C LEU A 124 -23.74 8.16 4.39
N GLY A 125 -24.53 7.61 3.48
CA GLY A 125 -25.84 8.17 3.13
C GLY A 125 -26.83 8.26 4.30
N ARG A 126 -26.73 7.37 5.31
CA ARG A 126 -27.52 7.45 6.55
C ARG A 126 -26.92 8.46 7.53
N ASP A 127 -25.63 8.37 7.80
CA ASP A 127 -24.99 9.20 8.83
C ASP A 127 -24.94 10.69 8.44
N LEU A 128 -24.80 11.01 7.15
CA LEU A 128 -24.87 12.39 6.66
C LEU A 128 -26.26 13.04 6.87
N LYS A 129 -27.33 12.24 7.05
CA LYS A 129 -28.70 12.71 7.29
C LYS A 129 -29.06 12.92 8.76
N ARG A 130 -28.17 12.55 9.70
CA ARG A 130 -28.41 12.76 11.14
C ARG A 130 -28.67 14.24 11.44
N SER A 131 -29.54 14.52 12.42
CA SER A 131 -29.75 15.88 12.93
C SER A 131 -28.52 16.37 13.70
N GLY A 132 -28.32 17.69 13.77
CA GLY A 132 -27.15 18.28 14.45
C GLY A 132 -25.81 17.91 13.80
N PHE A 133 -24.75 17.85 14.62
CA PHE A 133 -23.39 17.43 14.25
C PHE A 133 -22.82 16.39 15.24
N PRO A 134 -23.49 15.25 15.45
CA PRO A 134 -22.94 14.16 16.26
C PRO A 134 -21.70 13.57 15.60
N ARG A 135 -20.94 12.80 16.38
CA ARG A 135 -19.69 12.14 15.96
C ARG A 135 -19.80 11.45 14.60
N GLU A 136 -20.81 10.62 14.39
CA GLU A 136 -20.95 9.81 13.18
C GLU A 136 -21.17 10.67 11.94
N LYS A 137 -21.93 11.77 12.07
CA LYS A 137 -22.19 12.66 10.93
C LYS A 137 -20.93 13.38 10.49
N VAL A 138 -20.15 13.89 11.44
CA VAL A 138 -18.91 14.62 11.13
C VAL A 138 -17.86 13.67 10.58
N LEU A 139 -17.74 12.46 11.12
CA LEU A 139 -16.89 11.41 10.56
C LEU A 139 -17.33 11.02 9.14
N ALA A 140 -18.64 10.88 8.89
CA ALA A 140 -19.16 10.64 7.55
C ALA A 140 -18.84 11.79 6.58
N VAL A 141 -18.88 13.05 7.01
CA VAL A 141 -18.45 14.21 6.20
C VAL A 141 -16.96 14.08 5.86
N VAL A 142 -16.10 13.77 6.83
CA VAL A 142 -14.66 13.62 6.61
C VAL A 142 -14.35 12.47 5.65
N VAL A 143 -15.02 11.31 5.81
CA VAL A 143 -14.82 10.17 4.91
C VAL A 143 -15.35 10.44 3.51
N ALA A 144 -16.50 11.12 3.38
CA ALA A 144 -17.03 11.53 2.08
C ALA A 144 -16.08 12.50 1.36
N LEU A 145 -15.49 13.46 2.09
CA LEU A 145 -14.45 14.34 1.54
C LEU A 145 -13.21 13.57 1.14
N LEU A 146 -12.78 12.61 1.96
CA LEU A 146 -11.62 11.77 1.64
C LEU A 146 -11.85 10.98 0.35
N ALA A 147 -13.06 10.45 0.14
CA ALA A 147 -13.44 9.76 -1.10
C ALA A 147 -13.53 10.69 -2.32
N ASP A 148 -14.05 11.92 -2.16
CA ASP A 148 -14.20 12.91 -3.25
C ASP A 148 -12.84 13.50 -3.67
N THR A 149 -12.02 13.86 -2.68
CA THR A 149 -10.82 14.69 -2.87
C THR A 149 -9.51 13.91 -2.88
N LEU A 150 -9.50 12.70 -2.32
CA LEU A 150 -8.30 11.89 -2.09
C LEU A 150 -7.23 12.60 -1.23
N VAL A 151 -7.59 13.68 -0.54
CA VAL A 151 -6.68 14.37 0.38
C VAL A 151 -6.27 13.42 1.50
N ARG A 152 -5.03 13.54 1.96
CA ARG A 152 -4.53 12.75 3.10
C ARG A 152 -5.34 13.10 4.35
N VAL A 153 -5.68 12.08 5.14
CA VAL A 153 -6.40 12.25 6.41
C VAL A 153 -5.70 13.24 7.36
N GLY A 154 -4.37 13.29 7.36
CA GLY A 154 -3.60 14.14 8.26
C GLY A 154 -3.39 13.50 9.64
N ASN A 155 -2.44 14.02 10.40
CA ASN A 155 -2.18 13.61 11.78
C ASN A 155 -1.68 14.85 12.53
N GLU A 156 -2.19 15.06 13.74
CA GLU A 156 -1.94 16.30 14.50
C GLU A 156 -0.48 16.53 14.86
N ALA A 157 0.28 15.47 15.16
CA ALA A 157 1.71 15.56 15.44
C ALA A 157 2.46 16.15 14.23
N TYR A 158 2.14 15.68 13.02
CA TYR A 158 2.73 16.21 11.78
C TYR A 158 2.33 17.67 11.51
N ALA A 159 1.11 18.05 11.86
CA ALA A 159 0.62 19.42 11.67
C ALA A 159 1.33 20.41 12.58
N LYS A 160 1.53 20.07 13.86
CA LYS A 160 2.26 20.91 14.83
C LYS A 160 3.72 21.10 14.43
N GLU A 161 4.41 20.02 14.09
CA GLU A 161 5.86 20.06 13.78
C GLU A 161 6.17 20.73 12.44
N ASN A 162 5.38 20.48 11.39
CA ASN A 162 5.75 20.84 10.02
C ASN A 162 4.92 21.99 9.43
N ARG A 163 3.88 22.45 10.16
CA ARG A 163 2.82 23.31 9.62
C ARG A 163 2.26 22.73 8.31
N SER A 164 2.10 21.41 8.28
CA SER A 164 1.58 20.63 7.16
C SER A 164 0.27 19.96 7.56
N TYR A 165 -0.79 20.21 6.81
CA TYR A 165 -2.14 19.78 7.15
C TYR A 165 -2.61 18.63 6.23
N GLY A 166 -3.47 17.77 6.78
CA GLY A 166 -4.43 16.93 6.06
C GLY A 166 -5.83 17.15 6.61
N LEU A 167 -6.84 16.42 6.10
CA LEU A 167 -8.27 16.66 6.38
C LEU A 167 -8.58 16.91 7.86
N THR A 168 -8.25 15.96 8.75
CA THR A 168 -8.53 16.02 10.20
C THR A 168 -7.81 17.15 10.94
N THR A 169 -6.77 17.71 10.33
CA THR A 169 -5.98 18.81 10.92
C THR A 169 -6.27 20.16 10.29
N LEU A 170 -7.20 20.22 9.33
CA LEU A 170 -7.59 21.50 8.73
C LEU A 170 -8.20 22.42 9.78
N ARG A 171 -8.04 23.73 9.54
CA ARG A 171 -8.58 24.80 10.37
C ARG A 171 -9.58 25.60 9.56
N ASN A 172 -10.45 26.33 10.24
CA ASN A 172 -11.49 27.16 9.61
C ASN A 172 -10.93 28.13 8.55
N ARG A 173 -9.71 28.67 8.76
CA ARG A 173 -9.00 29.54 7.81
C ARG A 173 -8.55 28.87 6.50
N HIS A 174 -8.55 27.53 6.43
CA HIS A 174 -8.18 26.80 5.21
C HIS A 174 -9.37 26.62 4.27
N LEU A 175 -10.56 27.12 4.64
CA LEU A 175 -11.79 26.99 3.87
C LEU A 175 -12.12 28.31 3.17
N ASP A 176 -12.13 28.27 1.85
CA ASP A 176 -12.63 29.35 1.02
C ASP A 176 -14.07 29.04 0.56
N LEU A 177 -14.96 30.02 0.68
CA LEU A 177 -16.28 29.97 0.08
C LEU A 177 -16.21 30.56 -1.32
N LEU A 178 -16.62 29.77 -2.31
CA LEU A 178 -16.66 30.17 -3.72
C LEU A 178 -18.08 30.55 -4.15
N ARG A 179 -18.17 31.28 -5.27
CA ARG A 179 -19.47 31.59 -5.91
C ARG A 179 -20.25 30.31 -6.22
N GLY A 180 -21.57 30.38 -6.05
CA GLY A 180 -22.49 29.26 -6.28
C GLY A 180 -22.50 28.21 -5.17
N GLY A 181 -22.07 28.58 -3.95
CA GLY A 181 -22.12 27.69 -2.77
C GLY A 181 -21.08 26.57 -2.78
N ARG A 182 -20.07 26.67 -3.64
CA ARG A 182 -18.94 25.74 -3.68
C ARG A 182 -17.95 26.05 -2.59
N VAL A 183 -17.22 25.04 -2.15
CA VAL A 183 -16.23 25.14 -1.09
C VAL A 183 -14.88 24.67 -1.62
N ARG A 184 -13.83 25.41 -1.29
CA ARG A 184 -12.45 25.08 -1.64
C ARG A 184 -11.60 25.02 -0.38
N MET A 185 -10.81 23.95 -0.27
CA MET A 185 -9.82 23.79 0.78
C MET A 185 -8.45 24.19 0.24
N ARG A 186 -7.81 25.17 0.85
CA ARG A 186 -6.47 25.64 0.50
C ARG A 186 -5.54 25.58 1.71
N PHE A 187 -4.51 24.74 1.63
CA PHE A 187 -3.62 24.48 2.77
C PHE A 187 -2.26 23.97 2.32
N ARG A 188 -1.26 24.12 3.20
CA ARG A 188 0.06 23.52 3.01
C ARG A 188 0.02 22.05 3.43
N GLY A 189 0.20 21.12 2.50
CA GLY A 189 0.16 19.68 2.73
C GLY A 189 1.52 19.07 3.07
N LYS A 190 1.62 17.75 2.88
CA LYS A 190 2.86 16.97 3.07
C LYS A 190 4.01 17.55 2.24
N SER A 191 5.21 17.58 2.82
CA SER A 191 6.43 18.16 2.22
C SER A 191 6.29 19.64 1.84
N GLY A 192 5.34 20.35 2.45
CA GLY A 192 5.13 21.77 2.24
C GLY A 192 4.42 22.14 0.94
N GLN A 193 3.92 21.17 0.17
CA GLN A 193 3.24 21.42 -1.09
C GLN A 193 1.91 22.14 -0.85
N LEU A 194 1.65 23.22 -1.59
CA LEU A 194 0.34 23.87 -1.55
C LEU A 194 -0.69 22.95 -2.20
N GLN A 195 -1.77 22.69 -1.47
CA GLN A 195 -2.92 21.92 -1.92
C GLN A 195 -4.10 22.89 -2.08
N GLU A 196 -4.75 22.83 -3.23
CA GLU A 196 -5.96 23.57 -3.52
C GLU A 196 -6.98 22.60 -4.10
N VAL A 197 -8.01 22.29 -3.33
CA VAL A 197 -8.97 21.24 -3.68
C VAL A 197 -10.39 21.78 -3.54
N THR A 198 -11.14 21.73 -4.64
CA THR A 198 -12.55 22.11 -4.66
C THR A 198 -13.42 20.88 -4.40
N VAL A 199 -14.37 21.00 -3.49
CA VAL A 199 -15.36 19.95 -3.22
C VAL A 199 -16.38 19.95 -4.36
N GLY A 200 -16.51 18.82 -5.07
CA GLY A 200 -17.37 18.73 -6.25
C GLY A 200 -18.85 18.71 -5.91
N ASP A 201 -19.22 18.01 -4.84
CA ASP A 201 -20.60 17.87 -4.38
C ASP A 201 -21.05 19.10 -3.57
N ARG A 202 -22.05 19.82 -4.07
CA ARG A 202 -22.64 21.00 -3.41
C ARG A 202 -23.25 20.68 -2.05
N ARG A 203 -23.87 19.51 -1.89
CA ARG A 203 -24.46 19.08 -0.61
C ARG A 203 -23.37 18.81 0.41
N LEU A 204 -22.28 18.16 -0.01
CA LEU A 204 -21.11 17.96 0.84
C LEU A 204 -20.46 19.29 1.20
N GLY A 205 -20.31 20.22 0.25
CA GLY A 205 -19.82 21.57 0.51
C GLY A 205 -20.67 22.34 1.55
N ALA A 206 -22.00 22.24 1.46
CA ALA A 206 -22.90 22.84 2.44
C ALA A 206 -22.73 22.23 3.85
N LEU A 207 -22.54 20.92 3.94
CA LEU A 207 -22.23 20.24 5.21
C LEU A 207 -20.91 20.74 5.79
N VAL A 208 -19.85 20.82 4.99
CA VAL A 208 -18.54 21.33 5.44
C VAL A 208 -18.65 22.77 5.95
N ARG A 209 -19.37 23.63 5.21
CA ARG A 209 -19.64 25.01 5.65
C ARG A 209 -20.37 25.04 7.00
N SER A 210 -21.30 24.12 7.22
CA SER A 210 -22.07 24.07 8.47
C SER A 210 -21.22 23.57 9.64
N VAL A 211 -20.34 22.58 9.41
CA VAL A 211 -19.37 22.13 10.43
C VAL A 211 -18.40 23.26 10.79
N GLN A 212 -17.97 24.08 9.82
CA GLN A 212 -17.12 25.26 10.06
C GLN A 212 -17.73 26.28 11.03
N GLN A 213 -19.06 26.32 11.19
CA GLN A 213 -19.74 27.25 12.11
C GLN A 213 -19.69 26.81 13.57
N LEU A 214 -19.23 25.58 13.86
CA LEU A 214 -19.02 25.15 15.24
C LEU A 214 -17.87 25.95 15.88
N PRO A 215 -17.94 26.25 17.19
CA PRO A 215 -16.94 27.12 17.84
C PRO A 215 -15.59 26.41 17.95
N GLY A 216 -14.50 27.09 17.56
CA GLY A 216 -13.15 26.54 17.64
C GLY A 216 -12.29 26.87 16.43
N GLN A 217 -11.05 26.36 16.44
CA GLN A 217 -10.12 26.54 15.32
C GLN A 217 -10.13 25.38 14.32
N ALA A 218 -10.45 24.17 14.78
CA ALA A 218 -10.47 22.97 13.94
C ALA A 218 -11.64 23.04 12.96
N LEU A 219 -11.41 22.60 11.71
CA LEU A 219 -12.47 22.61 10.71
C LEU A 219 -13.47 21.47 10.92
N PHE A 220 -13.00 20.29 11.35
CA PHE A 220 -13.85 19.14 11.58
C PHE A 220 -13.92 18.84 13.08
N GLN A 221 -15.11 19.03 13.62
CA GLN A 221 -15.37 18.87 15.03
C GLN A 221 -16.82 18.44 15.28
N TYR A 222 -16.95 17.65 16.33
CA TYR A 222 -18.08 17.07 17.02
C TYR A 222 -19.01 17.99 17.77
N ARG A 223 -20.26 17.60 18.04
CA ARG A 223 -20.80 17.72 19.41
C ARG A 223 -20.92 16.32 20.00
N ASP A 224 -20.38 16.12 21.19
CA ASP A 224 -20.57 14.89 21.95
C ASP A 224 -21.90 14.90 22.71
N ASP A 225 -22.18 13.84 23.47
CA ASP A 225 -23.43 13.67 24.20
C ASP A 225 -23.57 14.67 25.37
N ALA A 226 -22.45 15.25 25.84
CA ALA A 226 -22.46 16.33 26.84
C ALA A 226 -22.69 17.71 26.19
N GLY A 227 -22.79 17.78 24.85
CA GLY A 227 -22.94 19.01 24.08
C GLY A 227 -21.61 19.73 23.78
N GLU A 228 -20.50 19.18 24.25
CA GLU A 228 -19.16 19.72 24.13
C GLU A 228 -18.58 19.46 22.73
N VAL A 229 -17.68 20.35 22.32
CA VAL A 229 -17.10 20.30 20.98
C VAL A 229 -15.78 19.55 20.99
N GLN A 230 -15.73 18.46 20.23
CA GLN A 230 -14.57 17.57 20.15
C GLN A 230 -13.92 17.60 18.76
N PRO A 231 -12.60 17.78 18.62
CA PRO A 231 -11.96 17.69 17.31
C PRO A 231 -12.03 16.27 16.75
N VAL A 232 -12.06 16.16 15.43
CA VAL A 232 -11.86 14.86 14.75
C VAL A 232 -10.38 14.59 14.56
N ASP A 233 -9.91 13.44 15.00
CA ASP A 233 -8.56 12.95 14.73
C ASP A 233 -8.53 11.80 13.70
N SER A 234 -7.33 11.41 13.28
CA SER A 234 -7.15 10.32 12.32
C SER A 234 -7.50 8.94 12.85
N GLY A 235 -7.43 8.73 14.17
CA GLY A 235 -7.83 7.49 14.83
C GLY A 235 -9.33 7.29 14.68
N ALA A 236 -10.12 8.28 15.07
CA ALA A 236 -11.58 8.27 14.96
C ALA A 236 -12.07 8.00 13.52
N VAL A 237 -11.39 8.54 12.52
CA VAL A 237 -11.69 8.26 11.10
C VAL A 237 -11.41 6.81 10.74
N ASN A 238 -10.27 6.24 11.15
CA ASN A 238 -9.95 4.84 10.84
C ASN A 238 -10.86 3.87 11.61
N ASP A 239 -11.21 4.19 12.87
CA ASP A 239 -12.13 3.38 13.66
C ASP A 239 -13.52 3.34 13.04
N TYR A 240 -14.01 4.49 12.54
CA TYR A 240 -15.25 4.54 11.78
C TYR A 240 -15.17 3.69 10.49
N LEU A 241 -14.05 3.71 9.77
CA LEU A 241 -13.89 2.86 8.58
C LEU A 241 -13.93 1.37 8.93
N ARG A 242 -13.24 0.96 10.00
CA ARG A 242 -13.26 -0.43 10.49
C ARG A 242 -14.66 -0.88 10.90
N GLU A 243 -15.37 -0.05 11.68
CA GLU A 243 -16.74 -0.36 12.13
C GLU A 243 -17.68 -0.58 10.94
N VAL A 244 -17.52 0.23 9.88
CA VAL A 244 -18.47 0.23 8.76
C VAL A 244 -18.13 -0.82 7.71
N MET A 245 -16.85 -1.08 7.47
CA MET A 245 -16.40 -1.99 6.42
C MET A 245 -16.04 -3.38 6.93
N GLY A 246 -15.92 -3.59 8.25
CA GLY A 246 -15.61 -4.88 8.88
C GLY A 246 -14.16 -5.35 8.71
N GLU A 247 -13.38 -4.64 7.90
CA GLU A 247 -12.00 -4.94 7.52
C GLU A 247 -11.07 -3.85 8.06
N ASP A 248 -9.77 -4.17 8.18
CA ASP A 248 -8.73 -3.24 8.65
C ASP A 248 -8.34 -2.18 7.59
N PHE A 249 -9.32 -1.64 6.87
CA PHE A 249 -9.16 -0.55 5.93
C PHE A 249 -8.88 0.78 6.64
N THR A 250 -8.15 1.62 5.94
CA THR A 250 -7.66 2.90 6.43
C THR A 250 -7.91 3.98 5.40
N ALA A 251 -7.76 5.24 5.81
CA ALA A 251 -7.77 6.39 4.91
C ALA A 251 -6.78 6.30 3.73
N LYS A 252 -5.72 5.49 3.85
CA LYS A 252 -4.75 5.26 2.76
C LYS A 252 -5.36 4.46 1.62
N ASP A 253 -6.25 3.52 1.92
CA ASP A 253 -6.84 2.62 0.92
C ASP A 253 -7.68 3.38 -0.10
N PHE A 254 -8.40 4.44 0.30
CA PHE A 254 -9.08 5.34 -0.65
C PHE A 254 -8.14 5.99 -1.65
N ARG A 255 -6.91 6.37 -1.23
CA ARG A 255 -5.95 6.98 -2.15
C ARG A 255 -5.39 5.97 -3.15
N THR A 256 -5.24 4.72 -2.74
CA THR A 256 -4.84 3.64 -3.65
C THR A 256 -5.99 3.29 -4.59
N TRP A 257 -7.22 3.17 -4.09
CA TRP A 257 -8.40 2.90 -4.91
C TRP A 257 -8.63 4.03 -5.92
N GLY A 258 -8.63 5.28 -5.45
CA GLY A 258 -8.80 6.45 -6.30
C GLY A 258 -7.65 6.64 -7.30
N GLY A 259 -6.42 6.28 -6.93
CA GLY A 259 -5.27 6.27 -7.84
C GLY A 259 -5.42 5.24 -8.96
N THR A 260 -5.76 4.00 -8.59
CA THR A 260 -6.03 2.91 -9.54
C THR A 260 -7.22 3.23 -10.45
N MET A 261 -8.35 3.68 -9.90
CA MET A 261 -9.53 4.06 -10.67
C MET A 261 -9.24 5.22 -11.63
N ALA A 262 -8.48 6.23 -11.20
CA ALA A 262 -8.07 7.33 -12.08
C ALA A 262 -7.16 6.85 -13.23
N ALA A 263 -6.28 5.88 -12.97
CA ALA A 263 -5.47 5.26 -14.01
C ALA A 263 -6.35 4.48 -15.00
N VAL A 264 -7.31 3.68 -14.52
CA VAL A 264 -8.27 2.96 -15.38
C VAL A 264 -9.05 3.93 -16.27
N GLN A 265 -9.55 5.03 -15.70
CA GLN A 265 -10.26 6.08 -16.45
C GLN A 265 -9.40 6.69 -17.55
N ALA A 266 -8.16 7.05 -17.23
CA ALA A 266 -7.24 7.66 -18.20
C ALA A 266 -6.85 6.68 -19.31
N PHE A 267 -6.52 5.44 -18.97
CA PHE A 267 -6.19 4.40 -19.95
C PHE A 267 -7.38 3.99 -20.81
N ALA A 268 -8.59 3.93 -20.26
CA ALA A 268 -9.79 3.67 -21.04
C ALA A 268 -10.05 4.75 -22.10
N ALA A 269 -9.67 6.00 -21.82
CA ALA A 269 -9.77 7.13 -22.74
C ALA A 269 -8.55 7.31 -23.66
N THR A 270 -7.55 6.41 -23.58
CA THR A 270 -6.31 6.52 -24.36
C THR A 270 -6.14 5.30 -25.26
N GLU A 271 -6.16 5.51 -26.56
CA GLU A 271 -5.92 4.47 -27.56
C GLU A 271 -4.51 3.90 -27.45
N LEU A 272 -4.36 2.64 -27.89
CA LEU A 272 -3.04 2.04 -28.01
C LEU A 272 -2.27 2.72 -29.15
N PRO A 273 -0.97 3.00 -28.99
CA PRO A 273 -0.16 3.56 -30.06
C PRO A 273 -0.10 2.62 -31.26
N GLU A 274 -0.27 3.17 -32.46
CA GLU A 274 -0.12 2.46 -33.73
C GLU A 274 1.03 3.06 -34.56
N PRO A 275 2.07 2.28 -34.90
CA PRO A 275 2.29 0.88 -34.51
C PRO A 275 2.70 0.74 -33.03
N PRO A 276 2.39 -0.40 -32.39
CA PRO A 276 2.75 -0.63 -30.99
C PRO A 276 4.26 -0.81 -30.85
N SER A 277 4.89 -0.02 -29.96
CA SER A 277 6.28 -0.21 -29.55
C SER A 277 6.43 -0.05 -28.05
N GLN A 278 7.39 -0.76 -27.43
CA GLN A 278 7.65 -0.64 -25.99
C GLN A 278 7.93 0.82 -25.57
N ARG A 279 8.62 1.58 -26.43
CA ARG A 279 8.89 3.01 -26.20
C ARG A 279 7.61 3.83 -26.21
N ALA A 280 6.70 3.59 -27.16
CA ALA A 280 5.42 4.29 -27.25
C ALA A 280 4.51 3.95 -26.06
N LEU A 281 4.40 2.66 -25.70
CA LEU A 281 3.64 2.21 -24.53
C LEU A 281 4.19 2.85 -23.23
N ALA A 282 5.50 2.81 -23.02
CA ALA A 282 6.13 3.41 -21.85
C ALA A 282 5.95 4.93 -21.78
N LYS A 283 5.84 5.62 -22.92
CA LYS A 283 5.51 7.06 -22.98
C LYS A 283 4.09 7.30 -22.44
N VAL A 284 3.10 6.61 -22.98
CA VAL A 284 1.70 6.76 -22.54
C VAL A 284 1.53 6.41 -21.07
N GLN A 285 2.11 5.29 -20.61
CA GLN A 285 2.06 4.91 -19.19
C GLN A 285 2.64 5.99 -18.28
N ARG A 286 3.75 6.63 -18.69
CA ARG A 286 4.37 7.72 -17.93
C ARG A 286 3.46 8.93 -17.85
N GLU A 287 2.81 9.29 -18.96
CA GLU A 287 1.85 10.41 -19.02
C GLU A 287 0.67 10.17 -18.08
N VAL A 288 0.04 8.99 -18.15
CA VAL A 288 -1.05 8.60 -17.24
C VAL A 288 -0.58 8.61 -15.78
N VAL A 289 0.59 8.03 -15.48
CA VAL A 289 1.14 8.06 -14.11
C VAL A 289 1.38 9.50 -13.63
N CYS A 290 1.88 10.39 -14.48
CA CYS A 290 2.08 11.80 -14.14
C CYS A 290 0.74 12.50 -13.83
N GLN A 291 -0.30 12.26 -14.62
CA GLN A 291 -1.65 12.80 -14.37
C GLN A 291 -2.21 12.33 -13.01
N VAL A 292 -2.14 11.02 -12.72
CA VAL A 292 -2.60 10.46 -11.44
C VAL A 292 -1.74 10.97 -10.28
N ALA A 293 -0.43 11.09 -10.48
CA ALA A 293 0.49 11.59 -9.46
C ALA A 293 0.19 13.06 -9.09
N ALA A 294 -0.10 13.90 -10.09
CA ALA A 294 -0.51 15.28 -9.89
C ALA A 294 -1.82 15.35 -9.08
N ARG A 295 -2.83 14.56 -9.45
CA ARG A 295 -4.10 14.47 -8.72
C ARG A 295 -3.92 14.05 -7.26
N LEU A 296 -3.01 13.12 -6.98
CA LEU A 296 -2.76 12.63 -5.62
C LEU A 296 -1.79 13.50 -4.80
N GLY A 297 -1.10 14.47 -5.42
CA GLY A 297 -0.02 15.22 -4.78
C GLY A 297 1.15 14.30 -4.39
N ASN A 298 1.65 13.53 -5.36
CA ASN A 298 2.76 12.57 -5.23
C ASN A 298 3.76 12.74 -6.37
N THR A 299 4.99 12.25 -6.19
CA THR A 299 5.92 12.07 -7.33
C THR A 299 5.45 10.90 -8.21
N PRO A 300 5.69 10.91 -9.54
CA PRO A 300 5.35 9.81 -10.44
C PRO A 300 5.86 8.43 -9.98
N ALA A 301 7.11 8.35 -9.51
CA ALA A 301 7.71 7.09 -9.04
C ALA A 301 6.95 6.50 -7.84
N VAL A 302 6.66 7.33 -6.82
CA VAL A 302 5.84 6.92 -5.67
C VAL A 302 4.41 6.58 -6.10
N CYS A 303 3.83 7.32 -7.04
CA CYS A 303 2.48 7.05 -7.53
C CYS A 303 2.38 5.67 -8.18
N ARG A 304 3.27 5.39 -9.15
CA ARG A 304 3.34 4.10 -9.85
C ARG A 304 3.58 2.94 -8.90
N LYS A 305 4.55 3.07 -7.99
CA LYS A 305 4.87 1.99 -7.04
C LYS A 305 3.77 1.78 -6.00
N ALA A 306 3.14 2.86 -5.53
CA ALA A 306 2.38 2.81 -4.29
C ALA A 306 0.86 3.01 -4.40
N TYR A 307 0.34 3.51 -5.52
CA TYR A 307 -1.05 3.96 -5.61
C TYR A 307 -1.80 3.48 -6.86
N ILE A 308 -1.14 2.84 -7.82
CA ILE A 308 -1.78 2.30 -9.02
C ILE A 308 -1.53 0.80 -9.04
N ASP A 309 -2.59 0.00 -9.20
CA ASP A 309 -2.47 -1.44 -9.35
C ASP A 309 -1.72 -1.80 -10.64
N PRO A 310 -0.62 -2.57 -10.57
CA PRO A 310 0.17 -2.93 -11.74
C PRO A 310 -0.65 -3.66 -12.81
N CYS A 311 -1.73 -4.33 -12.45
CA CYS A 311 -2.56 -5.04 -13.43
C CYS A 311 -3.30 -4.11 -14.40
N VAL A 312 -3.50 -2.84 -14.03
CA VAL A 312 -4.12 -1.83 -14.91
C VAL A 312 -3.25 -1.58 -16.14
N PHE A 313 -1.93 -1.49 -15.97
CA PHE A 313 -1.01 -1.29 -17.10
C PHE A 313 -1.08 -2.46 -18.09
N ALA A 314 -1.03 -3.69 -17.55
CA ALA A 314 -1.10 -4.89 -18.37
C ALA A 314 -2.47 -5.05 -19.06
N GLY A 315 -3.57 -4.66 -18.39
CA GLY A 315 -4.92 -4.65 -18.99
C GLY A 315 -5.05 -3.66 -20.13
N TRP A 316 -4.48 -2.45 -19.98
CA TRP A 316 -4.45 -1.46 -21.05
C TRP A 316 -3.63 -1.94 -22.25
N GLU A 317 -2.43 -2.50 -22.03
CA GLU A 317 -1.58 -3.05 -23.11
C GLU A 317 -2.27 -4.14 -23.93
N ARG A 318 -3.25 -4.85 -23.34
CA ARG A 318 -4.08 -5.86 -24.02
C ARG A 318 -5.36 -5.29 -24.66
N GLY A 319 -5.58 -3.98 -24.61
CA GLY A 319 -6.78 -3.33 -25.13
C GLY A 319 -8.04 -3.54 -24.29
N GLU A 320 -7.93 -4.13 -23.09
CA GLU A 320 -9.10 -4.58 -22.31
C GLU A 320 -9.85 -3.44 -21.62
N LEU A 321 -9.23 -2.26 -21.51
CA LEU A 321 -9.83 -1.08 -20.86
C LEU A 321 -10.60 -0.17 -21.83
N ALA A 322 -10.40 -0.31 -23.15
CA ALA A 322 -11.02 0.57 -24.15
C ALA A 322 -12.56 0.55 -24.08
N SER A 323 -13.14 -0.62 -23.78
CA SER A 323 -14.59 -0.80 -23.61
C SER A 323 -15.21 0.06 -22.49
N LEU A 324 -14.40 0.62 -21.60
CA LEU A 324 -14.86 1.41 -20.45
C LEU A 324 -14.98 2.92 -20.74
N ALA A 325 -14.49 3.41 -21.89
CA ALA A 325 -14.41 4.85 -22.21
C ALA A 325 -15.76 5.59 -22.12
N GLY A 326 -16.87 4.88 -22.35
CA GLY A 326 -18.23 5.41 -22.35
C GLY A 326 -18.85 5.59 -20.96
N LEU A 327 -18.26 5.06 -19.89
CA LEU A 327 -18.89 5.07 -18.57
C LEU A 327 -19.02 6.49 -18.00
N ARG A 328 -20.11 6.70 -17.25
CA ARG A 328 -20.48 7.99 -16.65
C ARG A 328 -20.81 7.81 -15.17
N GLY A 329 -20.32 8.74 -14.36
CA GLY A 329 -20.62 8.76 -12.93
C GLY A 329 -19.81 7.77 -12.10
N GLN A 330 -19.68 8.08 -10.81
CA GLN A 330 -18.73 7.42 -9.91
C GLN A 330 -19.02 5.92 -9.72
N ARG A 331 -20.30 5.55 -9.54
CA ARG A 331 -20.69 4.16 -9.28
C ARG A 331 -20.36 3.23 -10.44
N GLN A 332 -20.57 3.67 -11.68
CA GLN A 332 -20.24 2.87 -12.87
C GLN A 332 -18.74 2.62 -12.95
N TRP A 333 -17.93 3.66 -12.73
CA TRP A 333 -16.48 3.55 -12.71
C TRP A 333 -15.96 2.66 -11.59
N GLU A 334 -16.54 2.71 -10.40
CA GLU A 334 -16.17 1.83 -9.29
C GLU A 334 -16.44 0.37 -9.62
N GLN A 335 -17.64 0.05 -10.12
CA GLN A 335 -18.01 -1.31 -10.49
C GLN A 335 -17.15 -1.86 -11.63
N ALA A 336 -16.91 -1.04 -12.66
CA ALA A 336 -16.07 -1.43 -13.79
C ALA A 336 -14.61 -1.63 -13.38
N THR A 337 -14.08 -0.74 -12.52
CA THR A 337 -12.73 -0.88 -11.97
C THR A 337 -12.63 -2.16 -11.16
N LEU A 338 -13.58 -2.42 -10.26
CA LEU A 338 -13.60 -3.66 -9.48
C LEU A 338 -13.59 -4.89 -10.39
N LYS A 339 -14.50 -4.94 -11.38
CA LYS A 339 -14.58 -6.05 -12.34
C LYS A 339 -13.26 -6.26 -13.09
N ALA A 340 -12.63 -5.19 -13.57
CA ALA A 340 -11.35 -5.25 -14.25
C ALA A 340 -10.25 -5.81 -13.33
N LEU A 341 -10.13 -5.29 -12.11
CA LEU A 341 -9.13 -5.74 -11.14
C LEU A 341 -9.32 -7.22 -10.76
N THR A 342 -10.56 -7.66 -10.48
CA THR A 342 -10.86 -9.07 -10.18
C THR A 342 -10.48 -9.98 -11.34
N ALA A 343 -10.83 -9.60 -12.58
CA ALA A 343 -10.48 -10.39 -13.77
C ALA A 343 -8.95 -10.45 -14.01
N PHE A 344 -8.21 -9.39 -13.69
CA PHE A 344 -6.77 -9.35 -13.89
C PHE A 344 -6.01 -10.07 -12.76
N ALA A 345 -6.51 -9.97 -11.53
CA ALA A 345 -5.94 -10.67 -10.38
C ALA A 345 -6.09 -12.19 -10.49
N GLY A 346 -7.24 -12.70 -10.97
CA GLY A 346 -7.40 -14.13 -11.23
C GLY A 346 -6.35 -14.68 -12.21
N ARG A 347 -5.97 -13.88 -13.21
CA ARG A 347 -4.91 -14.22 -14.18
C ARG A 347 -3.50 -14.13 -13.61
N ARG A 348 -3.23 -13.19 -12.67
CA ARG A 348 -1.96 -13.13 -11.93
C ARG A 348 -1.74 -14.40 -11.11
N HIS A 349 -2.75 -14.80 -10.33
CA HIS A 349 -2.67 -15.98 -9.47
C HIS A 349 -2.49 -17.27 -10.29
N ALA A 350 -3.25 -17.44 -11.39
CA ALA A 350 -3.08 -18.58 -12.29
C ALA A 350 -1.65 -18.67 -12.86
N ARG A 351 -1.05 -17.54 -13.25
CA ARG A 351 0.31 -17.49 -13.78
C ARG A 351 1.37 -17.79 -12.72
N THR A 352 1.19 -17.32 -11.47
CA THR A 352 2.10 -17.61 -10.35
C THR A 352 2.09 -19.09 -9.99
N VAL A 353 0.92 -19.75 -9.94
CA VAL A 353 0.81 -21.18 -9.65
C VAL A 353 1.51 -22.02 -10.73
N VAL A 354 1.35 -21.68 -12.01
CA VAL A 354 2.02 -22.36 -13.12
C VAL A 354 3.55 -22.21 -13.04
N THR A 355 4.05 -21.03 -12.66
CA THR A 355 5.50 -20.82 -12.52
C THR A 355 6.12 -21.47 -11.28
N GLN A 356 5.36 -21.68 -10.21
CA GLN A 356 5.84 -22.31 -8.98
C GLN A 356 5.72 -23.84 -9.00
N HIS A 357 4.88 -24.39 -9.87
CA HIS A 357 4.72 -25.83 -10.07
C HIS A 357 4.70 -26.19 -11.56
N PRO A 358 5.86 -26.15 -12.26
CA PRO A 358 5.93 -26.41 -13.70
C PRO A 358 5.46 -27.81 -14.11
N HIS A 359 5.44 -28.78 -13.18
CA HIS A 359 4.94 -30.15 -13.43
C HIS A 359 3.41 -30.28 -13.50
N VAL A 360 2.64 -29.24 -13.13
CA VAL A 360 1.17 -29.27 -13.21
C VAL A 360 0.66 -29.12 -14.67
N GLN A 361 1.55 -28.83 -15.63
CA GLN A 361 1.22 -28.83 -17.05
C GLN A 361 0.89 -30.22 -17.62
N ALA A 362 1.29 -31.32 -16.98
CA ALA A 362 1.16 -32.65 -17.59
C ALA A 362 -0.26 -33.27 -17.56
N VAL A 363 -1.25 -32.65 -16.92
CA VAL A 363 -2.63 -33.21 -16.83
C VAL A 363 -3.67 -32.40 -17.60
N ALA A 364 -3.29 -31.25 -18.19
CA ALA A 364 -4.22 -30.38 -18.92
C ALA A 364 -3.90 -30.26 -20.42
N VAL A 365 -3.17 -31.22 -20.99
CA VAL A 365 -2.89 -31.30 -22.44
C VAL A 365 -3.29 -32.68 -22.98
N ASP A 366 -4.46 -33.19 -22.59
CA ASP A 366 -5.06 -34.35 -23.29
C ASP A 366 -6.60 -34.38 -23.28
N ALA A 367 -7.25 -33.29 -22.83
CA ALA A 367 -8.72 -33.16 -22.86
C ALA A 367 -9.21 -32.31 -24.05
N GLY A 368 -8.33 -32.04 -25.04
CA GLY A 368 -8.62 -31.18 -26.19
C GLY A 368 -8.81 -31.91 -27.52
N ALA A 369 -8.83 -33.24 -27.53
CA ALA A 369 -8.87 -34.03 -28.77
C ALA A 369 -9.91 -35.15 -28.73
N LEU A 370 -11.16 -34.86 -28.36
CA LEU A 370 -12.31 -35.68 -28.73
C LEU A 370 -13.54 -34.77 -28.86
N ASP A 371 -13.71 -34.18 -30.04
CA ASP A 371 -15.02 -33.70 -30.49
C ASP A 371 -15.71 -34.86 -31.23
N GLY A 372 -16.83 -35.30 -30.67
CA GLY A 372 -17.53 -36.52 -31.07
C GLY A 372 -18.53 -36.89 -29.98
N GLY A 373 -19.69 -36.26 -30.02
CA GLY A 373 -20.59 -36.11 -28.89
C GLY A 373 -21.03 -37.39 -28.19
N ILE A 374 -21.18 -37.30 -26.87
CA ILE A 374 -22.12 -38.06 -26.04
C ILE A 374 -22.47 -37.20 -24.81
N ARG A 375 -23.71 -37.36 -24.37
CA ARG A 375 -24.50 -36.54 -23.45
C ARG A 375 -23.93 -36.42 -22.04
N CYS A 376 -24.26 -35.28 -21.42
CA CYS A 376 -24.65 -35.06 -20.03
C CYS A 376 -24.47 -36.28 -19.09
N CYS A 377 -23.53 -36.16 -18.12
CA CYS A 377 -23.50 -36.78 -16.77
C CYS A 377 -22.05 -37.01 -16.26
N GLN A 378 -21.14 -36.02 -16.31
CA GLN A 378 -19.81 -36.17 -15.70
C GLN A 378 -19.13 -34.88 -15.20
N ALA A 379 -19.82 -33.74 -15.21
CA ALA A 379 -19.26 -32.47 -14.73
C ALA A 379 -19.19 -32.36 -13.19
N ASP A 380 -19.88 -33.22 -12.43
CA ASP A 380 -19.94 -33.13 -10.96
C ASP A 380 -18.83 -33.88 -10.20
N ARG A 381 -18.07 -34.77 -10.85
CA ARG A 381 -16.98 -35.51 -10.16
C ARG A 381 -15.66 -34.73 -10.11
N THR A 382 -15.37 -33.90 -11.11
CA THR A 382 -14.13 -33.11 -11.18
C THR A 382 -14.14 -31.95 -10.19
N ALA A 383 -15.31 -31.35 -9.93
CA ALA A 383 -15.48 -30.31 -8.91
C ALA A 383 -15.35 -30.84 -7.47
N HIS A 384 -15.64 -32.13 -7.24
CA HIS A 384 -15.53 -32.77 -5.92
C HIS A 384 -14.07 -33.08 -5.54
N HIS A 385 -13.23 -33.52 -6.48
CA HIS A 385 -11.81 -33.79 -6.22
C HIS A 385 -10.98 -32.53 -5.97
N VAL A 386 -11.30 -31.40 -6.63
CA VAL A 386 -10.63 -30.11 -6.36
C VAL A 386 -11.02 -29.55 -4.98
N ARG A 387 -12.24 -29.82 -4.50
CA ARG A 387 -12.66 -29.46 -3.13
C ARG A 387 -12.01 -30.32 -2.04
N MET A 388 -11.78 -31.60 -2.31
CA MET A 388 -11.11 -32.50 -1.35
C MET A 388 -9.61 -32.18 -1.18
N ALA A 389 -8.92 -31.78 -2.24
CA ALA A 389 -7.51 -31.40 -2.17
C ALA A 389 -7.25 -30.12 -1.35
N LEU A 390 -8.25 -29.24 -1.23
CA LEU A 390 -8.17 -28.00 -0.44
C LEU A 390 -8.59 -28.17 1.03
N ALA A 391 -9.24 -29.29 1.38
CA ALA A 391 -9.69 -29.59 2.74
C ALA A 391 -8.74 -30.52 3.53
N GLY A 392 -7.75 -31.13 2.88
CA GLY A 392 -6.90 -32.18 3.46
C GLY A 392 -5.70 -31.74 4.31
N ASN A 393 -5.50 -30.45 4.60
CA ASN A 393 -4.29 -29.98 5.31
C ASN A 393 -4.40 -29.94 6.85
N HIS A 394 -5.37 -30.67 7.43
CA HIS A 394 -5.49 -30.86 8.87
C HIS A 394 -5.57 -32.35 9.22
N ALA A 395 -4.40 -32.99 9.26
CA ALA A 395 -4.06 -34.14 10.10
C ALA A 395 -2.66 -34.56 9.65
N ILE A 396 -1.64 -34.52 10.52
CA ILE A 396 -0.96 -35.69 11.07
C ILE A 396 -0.15 -35.21 12.29
N ASP A 397 -0.60 -35.56 13.50
CA ASP A 397 0.23 -35.61 14.70
C ASP A 397 0.61 -37.08 14.91
N GLY A 398 1.87 -37.31 15.32
CA GLY A 398 2.29 -38.41 16.19
C GLY A 398 2.51 -39.77 15.54
N LEU A 399 3.77 -40.10 15.23
CA LEU A 399 4.33 -41.42 15.49
C LEU A 399 5.80 -41.29 15.94
N ASP A 400 5.99 -41.72 17.18
CA ASP A 400 7.24 -42.04 17.87
C ASP A 400 7.71 -43.42 17.43
N LEU A 401 8.96 -43.55 16.96
CA LEU A 401 9.77 -44.77 17.00
C LEU A 401 11.25 -44.37 16.97
N GLY A 402 11.98 -44.80 18.00
CA GLY A 402 13.39 -44.49 18.23
C GLY A 402 14.40 -45.47 17.61
N ASP A 403 15.64 -45.17 18.00
CA ASP A 403 16.89 -45.93 17.97
C ASP A 403 17.61 -46.26 16.64
N GLY A 404 18.90 -45.89 16.59
CA GLY A 404 19.86 -46.35 15.59
C GLY A 404 21.14 -45.50 15.50
N ALA A 405 22.22 -45.98 16.11
CA ALA A 405 23.50 -45.32 16.37
C ALA A 405 24.51 -45.22 15.20
N ALA A 406 25.58 -44.45 15.48
CA ALA A 406 26.95 -44.50 14.93
C ALA A 406 27.20 -43.85 13.55
N ALA A 407 28.37 -43.31 13.17
CA ALA A 407 29.60 -42.79 13.79
C ALA A 407 30.52 -42.34 12.62
N ALA A 408 31.50 -41.45 12.89
CA ALA A 408 32.66 -41.07 12.04
C ALA A 408 32.35 -40.26 10.76
N GLY A 409 33.17 -39.34 10.24
CA GLY A 409 34.56 -38.94 10.49
C GLY A 409 35.19 -38.48 9.14
N GLY A 410 36.11 -37.51 9.16
CA GLY A 410 36.98 -37.09 8.04
C GLY A 410 36.48 -35.87 7.24
N GLU A 411 37.06 -34.67 7.34
CA GLU A 411 38.41 -34.19 6.91
C GLU A 411 38.70 -34.26 5.39
N SER A 412 38.85 -33.08 4.77
CA SER A 412 39.88 -32.66 3.79
C SER A 412 39.36 -31.39 3.08
N GLU A 413 39.85 -30.17 3.36
CA GLU A 413 41.09 -29.52 2.92
C GLU A 413 41.30 -29.34 1.40
N ALA A 414 41.84 -28.15 1.09
CA ALA A 414 42.52 -27.67 -0.12
C ALA A 414 41.66 -27.25 -1.34
N ASP A 415 42.00 -26.24 -2.12
CA ASP A 415 42.90 -25.06 -2.03
C ASP A 415 42.69 -24.28 -3.35
N GLY A 416 43.15 -23.03 -3.43
CA GLY A 416 43.77 -22.54 -4.67
C GLY A 416 43.02 -21.55 -5.58
N GLY A 417 43.38 -20.26 -5.43
CA GLY A 417 43.72 -19.32 -6.53
C GLY A 417 42.57 -18.71 -7.34
N GLY A 418 42.45 -17.41 -7.61
CA GLY A 418 43.44 -16.34 -7.73
C GLY A 418 43.18 -15.62 -9.06
N GLY A 419 43.08 -14.28 -9.08
CA GLY A 419 43.01 -13.56 -10.37
C GLY A 419 42.39 -12.16 -10.33
N ASN A 420 43.25 -11.15 -10.38
CA ASN A 420 42.99 -9.71 -10.49
C ASN A 420 42.21 -9.26 -11.75
N GLY A 421 41.57 -8.09 -11.65
CA GLY A 421 41.10 -7.32 -12.80
C GLY A 421 40.58 -5.91 -12.44
N MET A 422 41.49 -4.97 -12.19
CA MET A 422 41.23 -3.52 -12.20
C MET A 422 41.09 -3.01 -13.63
N PHE A 423 40.14 -2.11 -13.91
CA PHE A 423 40.38 -0.93 -14.76
C PHE A 423 39.35 0.19 -14.52
N HIS A 424 39.86 1.43 -14.53
CA HIS A 424 39.22 2.75 -14.48
C HIS A 424 38.13 2.95 -15.54
N GLY A 425 37.22 3.93 -15.55
CA GLY A 425 37.09 5.25 -14.93
C GLY A 425 36.20 6.09 -15.86
N GLY A 426 35.52 7.12 -15.37
CA GLY A 426 34.75 8.01 -16.25
C GLY A 426 33.76 8.93 -15.53
N ARG A 427 34.22 10.15 -15.21
CA ARG A 427 33.40 11.30 -14.80
C ARG A 427 32.99 12.10 -16.04
N SER A 428 31.81 12.73 -16.01
CA SER A 428 31.47 14.02 -16.66
C SER A 428 30.08 14.46 -16.12
N SER A 429 29.91 15.56 -15.38
CA SER A 429 29.92 16.99 -15.80
C SER A 429 28.72 17.33 -16.71
N CYS A 430 27.63 17.92 -16.18
CA CYS A 430 27.31 19.37 -16.11
C CYS A 430 26.88 20.02 -17.45
N CYS A 431 25.63 20.52 -17.48
CA CYS A 431 25.05 21.69 -18.19
C CYS A 431 23.50 21.52 -18.15
N GLY A 432 22.62 22.46 -17.78
CA GLY A 432 22.70 23.92 -17.75
C GLY A 432 22.02 24.50 -19.00
N LEU A 433 20.82 25.09 -18.84
CA LEU A 433 20.07 26.08 -19.70
C LEU A 433 18.54 25.87 -19.47
N GLN A 434 17.79 26.78 -18.83
CA GLN A 434 17.14 27.99 -19.40
C GLN A 434 16.50 27.69 -20.77
N GLY A 435 15.23 27.91 -21.09
CA GLY A 435 14.15 28.75 -20.58
C GLY A 435 13.45 29.29 -21.83
N ALA A 436 12.16 29.02 -22.05
CA ALA A 436 11.34 29.74 -23.03
C ALA A 436 9.85 29.44 -22.85
N THR A 437 9.14 30.46 -22.38
CA THR A 437 7.70 30.69 -22.50
C THR A 437 7.31 30.93 -23.96
N THR A 438 6.26 30.25 -24.43
CA THR A 438 5.43 30.79 -25.52
C THR A 438 3.96 30.44 -25.28
N ARG A 439 3.17 31.48 -25.00
CA ARG A 439 1.72 31.52 -25.19
C ARG A 439 1.43 31.56 -26.69
N VAL A 440 0.49 30.77 -27.18
CA VAL A 440 -0.34 31.16 -28.33
C VAL A 440 -1.80 30.86 -27.99
N VAL A 441 -2.64 31.81 -28.34
CA VAL A 441 -4.07 31.96 -28.09
C VAL A 441 -4.81 31.55 -29.37
N ALA A 442 -6.01 30.96 -29.17
CA ALA A 442 -7.18 30.87 -30.05
C ALA A 442 -7.02 30.38 -31.50
N GLU A 443 -7.74 29.33 -31.87
CA GLU A 443 -9.15 29.40 -32.34
C GLU A 443 -9.94 28.21 -31.79
#